data_AF-A0AAN8JB65-F1
#
_entry.id   AF-A0AAN8JB65-F1
#
_cell.length_a   1.000
_cell.length_b   1.000
_cell.length_c   1.000
_cell.angle_alpha   90.00
_cell.angle_beta   90.00
_cell.angle_gamma   90.00
#
_symmetry.space_group_name_H-M   'P 1'
#
loop_
_entity.id
_entity.type
_entity.pdbx_description
1 polymer ?
#
loop_
_entity_poly.entity_id
_entity_poly.type
_entity_poly.pdbx_seq_one_letter_code
_entity_poly.pdbx_strand_id
1 'polypeptide(L)'
;MELFSNATYHTDPDCNNNTYHVDFDFLQWQRGYTTKAFKGILKGSGERRGSKILVKAFRNKPGSSTRCENELQKHRKAQELMQAFNEKFPEALNMSLTWVTKSTIENAAFFHKGRRLKENEHVIVEEIITDKFKYFVDPHFRRLGKTPKDLQTLMHFSYDFTGGQMVLSGLKGARTSDGFRFTFPTIHSMNGGFGEKDEGERGIEKCFENHVCNAVCARWLRPDSDTVVEQRPRAPSAPYDPEMLDGFPGYPPPYTPSPEVFPDTKLNFSDGRIPYNVYLEQTFQGGQWPFPPICNNNGEEKTMFSPVCCGQNNYFRLDSLHKNRNDEVFMDS
;
A
#
# COMPACT_ATOMS: atom_id res chain seq x y z
N MET A 1 34.13 11.11 5.59
CA MET A 1 32.88 11.89 5.67
C MET A 1 31.79 10.85 5.80
N GLU A 2 31.33 10.57 7.03
CA GLU A 2 30.18 9.68 7.20
C GLU A 2 29.01 10.34 6.49
N LEU A 3 28.56 9.72 5.39
CA LEU A 3 27.27 10.08 4.86
C LEU A 3 26.29 9.76 5.98
N PHE A 4 25.72 10.80 6.59
CA PHE A 4 24.46 10.64 7.27
C PHE A 4 23.61 9.81 6.30
N SER A 5 23.05 8.69 6.75
CA SER A 5 21.95 7.98 6.09
C SER A 5 20.76 7.97 7.07
N ASN A 6 19.52 7.84 6.59
CA ASN A 6 18.47 7.37 7.49
C ASN A 6 18.48 5.84 7.44
N ALA A 7 18.30 5.19 8.58
CA ALA A 7 18.12 3.75 8.62
C ALA A 7 17.07 3.30 9.64
N THR A 8 16.67 2.04 9.51
CA THR A 8 15.79 1.36 10.43
C THR A 8 16.54 0.24 11.15
N TYR A 9 16.06 -0.16 12.31
CA TYR A 9 16.41 -1.44 12.90
C TYR A 9 15.96 -2.61 12.00
N HIS A 10 16.37 -3.82 12.39
CA HIS A 10 15.88 -5.04 11.79
C HIS A 10 14.36 -5.16 11.98
N THR A 11 13.67 -5.58 10.92
CA THR A 11 12.26 -5.96 10.94
C THR A 11 12.07 -7.21 11.76
N ASP A 12 10.82 -7.48 12.16
CA ASP A 12 10.43 -8.82 12.59
C ASP A 12 10.78 -9.85 11.49
N PRO A 13 11.16 -11.10 11.84
CA PRO A 13 11.47 -12.13 10.87
C PRO A 13 10.27 -12.45 9.96
N ASP A 14 10.54 -12.68 8.67
CA ASP A 14 9.54 -13.20 7.75
C ASP A 14 9.29 -14.70 7.95
N CYS A 15 8.42 -15.31 7.14
CA CYS A 15 8.10 -16.74 7.22
C CYS A 15 9.30 -17.67 6.98
N ASN A 16 10.38 -17.16 6.38
CA ASN A 16 11.63 -17.88 6.15
C ASN A 16 12.70 -17.49 7.19
N ASN A 17 12.29 -16.85 8.29
CA ASN A 17 13.15 -16.35 9.35
C ASN A 17 14.20 -15.32 8.87
N ASN A 18 13.97 -14.65 7.74
CA ASN A 18 14.84 -13.57 7.28
C ASN A 18 14.45 -12.26 7.97
N THR A 19 15.45 -11.47 8.33
CA THR A 19 15.25 -10.10 8.82
C THR A 19 15.84 -9.10 7.85
N TYR A 20 15.23 -7.92 7.80
CA TYR A 20 15.66 -6.86 6.91
C TYR A 20 15.83 -5.55 7.67
N HIS A 21 16.72 -4.69 7.22
CA HIS A 21 16.74 -3.29 7.61
C HIS A 21 16.77 -2.43 6.35
N VAL A 22 16.53 -1.14 6.50
CA VAL A 22 16.40 -0.25 5.37
C VAL A 22 17.32 0.93 5.50
N ASP A 23 18.14 1.18 4.49
CA ASP A 23 18.73 2.51 4.27
C ASP A 23 17.79 3.32 3.39
N PHE A 24 17.38 4.50 3.82
CA PHE A 24 16.42 5.33 3.08
C PHE A 24 16.81 6.79 2.95
N ASP A 25 16.26 7.40 1.92
CA ASP A 25 16.51 8.78 1.54
C ASP A 25 16.11 9.74 2.66
N PHE A 26 16.87 10.81 2.75
CA PHE A 26 16.47 11.97 3.54
C PHE A 26 15.19 12.56 3.01
N LEU A 27 15.16 12.82 1.71
CA LEU A 27 14.10 13.59 1.11
C LEU A 27 12.84 12.75 0.96
N GLN A 28 11.71 13.29 1.44
CA GLN A 28 10.42 12.69 1.18
C GLN A 28 10.21 12.61 -0.34
N TRP A 29 9.84 11.44 -0.83
CA TRP A 29 9.54 11.24 -2.24
C TRP A 29 8.09 11.59 -2.54
N GLN A 30 7.17 11.12 -1.71
CA GLN A 30 5.74 11.38 -1.86
C GLN A 30 5.10 11.75 -0.53
N ARG A 31 4.08 12.59 -0.59
CA ARG A 31 3.28 12.99 0.56
C ARG A 31 1.84 12.55 0.34
N GLY A 32 1.42 11.50 1.03
CA GLY A 32 0.02 11.09 1.09
C GLY A 32 -0.76 11.85 2.16
N TYR A 33 -2.05 11.55 2.31
CA TYR A 33 -2.91 12.19 3.31
C TYR A 33 -2.45 11.89 4.75
N THR A 34 -2.20 10.61 5.08
CA THR A 34 -1.81 10.16 6.42
C THR A 34 -0.32 9.92 6.61
N THR A 35 0.42 9.68 5.53
CA THR A 35 1.84 9.27 5.56
C THR A 35 2.73 10.09 4.63
N LYS A 36 4.02 10.15 4.95
CA LYS A 36 5.11 10.55 4.05
C LYS A 36 5.83 9.28 3.61
N ALA A 37 6.21 9.19 2.34
CA ALA A 37 6.98 8.08 1.80
C ALA A 37 8.39 8.54 1.44
N PHE A 38 9.38 7.72 1.79
CA PHE A 38 10.80 7.89 1.49
C PHE A 38 11.24 6.67 0.70
N LYS A 39 12.06 6.86 -0.34
CA LYS A 39 12.64 5.72 -1.04
C LYS A 39 13.78 5.14 -0.22
N GLY A 40 14.03 3.86 -0.38
CA GLY A 40 15.20 3.24 0.21
C GLY A 40 15.54 1.91 -0.44
N ILE A 41 16.56 1.27 0.11
CA ILE A 41 17.07 -0.02 -0.33
C ILE A 41 16.95 -0.98 0.85
N LEU A 42 16.28 -2.09 0.61
CA LEU A 42 16.16 -3.16 1.60
C LEU A 42 17.51 -3.89 1.71
N LYS A 43 18.02 -4.04 2.92
CA LYS A 43 19.21 -4.82 3.26
C LYS A 43 18.79 -5.98 4.17
N GLY A 44 19.64 -7.00 4.34
CA GLY A 44 19.33 -8.17 5.16
C GLY A 44 19.75 -9.49 4.53
N SER A 45 19.22 -10.59 5.07
CA SER A 45 19.63 -11.97 4.69
C SER A 45 18.75 -12.63 3.63
N GLY A 46 17.57 -12.10 3.33
CA GLY A 46 16.61 -12.76 2.44
C GLY A 46 16.67 -12.31 0.98
N GLU A 47 15.89 -12.98 0.13
CA GLU A 47 15.87 -12.80 -1.33
C GLU A 47 15.52 -11.38 -1.79
N ARG A 48 14.85 -10.60 -0.92
CA ARG A 48 14.47 -9.22 -1.20
C ARG A 48 15.62 -8.22 -0.98
N ARG A 49 16.80 -8.67 -0.52
CA ARG A 49 17.98 -7.81 -0.37
C ARG A 49 18.28 -7.07 -1.68
N GLY A 50 18.54 -5.77 -1.59
CA GLY A 50 18.78 -4.88 -2.73
C GLY A 50 17.51 -4.33 -3.38
N SER A 51 16.32 -4.80 -2.98
CA SER A 51 15.07 -4.31 -3.55
C SER A 51 14.84 -2.84 -3.19
N LYS A 52 14.30 -2.09 -4.15
CA LYS A 52 13.82 -0.73 -3.93
C LYS A 52 12.49 -0.80 -3.15
N ILE A 53 12.40 0.00 -2.09
CA ILE A 53 11.25 0.02 -1.19
C ILE A 53 10.75 1.43 -0.95
N LEU A 54 9.67 1.53 -0.19
CA LEU A 54 9.16 2.74 0.43
C LEU A 54 9.14 2.57 1.95
N VAL A 55 9.73 3.53 2.64
CA VAL A 55 9.52 3.74 4.08
C VAL A 55 8.41 4.75 4.24
N LYS A 56 7.31 4.36 4.88
CA LYS A 56 6.14 5.20 5.14
C LYS A 56 6.07 5.56 6.61
N ALA A 57 6.23 6.85 6.89
CA ALA A 57 6.11 7.42 8.23
C ALA A 57 4.82 8.22 8.37
N PHE A 58 4.18 8.18 9.54
CA PHE A 58 2.92 8.87 9.77
C PHE A 58 3.11 10.39 9.88
N ARG A 59 2.20 11.16 9.27
CA ARG A 59 2.40 12.61 9.13
C ARG A 59 2.21 13.39 10.42
N ASN A 60 1.10 13.14 11.09
CA ASN A 60 0.61 14.05 12.15
C ASN A 60 1.11 13.64 13.53
N LYS A 61 1.38 12.35 13.74
CA LYS A 61 1.88 11.78 14.99
C LYS A 61 2.96 10.75 14.66
N PRO A 62 3.94 10.52 15.56
CA PRO A 62 4.87 9.41 15.42
C PRO A 62 4.10 8.09 15.25
N GLY A 63 4.59 7.21 14.39
CA GLY A 63 4.10 5.84 14.32
C GLY A 63 4.38 5.06 15.60
N SER A 64 3.39 4.27 16.02
CA SER A 64 3.50 3.28 17.09
C SER A 64 3.44 1.88 16.51
N SER A 65 3.95 0.89 17.24
CA SER A 65 3.87 -0.53 16.84
C SER A 65 2.42 -0.93 16.56
N THR A 66 1.48 -0.60 17.46
CA THR A 66 0.05 -0.87 17.29
C THR A 66 -0.50 -0.28 16.00
N ARG A 67 -0.15 0.96 15.66
CA ARG A 67 -0.67 1.59 14.44
C ARG A 67 -0.13 0.92 13.17
N CYS A 68 1.15 0.56 13.16
CA CYS A 68 1.72 -0.23 12.07
C CYS A 68 1.06 -1.61 11.97
N GLU A 69 0.83 -2.28 13.11
CA GLU A 69 0.20 -3.59 13.15
C GLU A 69 -1.23 -3.56 12.61
N ASN A 70 -2.03 -2.54 12.95
CA ASN A 70 -3.37 -2.38 12.40
C ASN A 70 -3.36 -2.22 10.87
N GLU A 71 -2.39 -1.49 10.32
CA GLU A 71 -2.23 -1.36 8.86
C GLU A 71 -1.78 -2.68 8.21
N LEU A 72 -0.90 -3.45 8.88
CA LEU A 72 -0.46 -4.78 8.44
C LEU A 72 -1.61 -5.80 8.47
N GLN A 73 -2.42 -5.82 9.53
CA GLN A 73 -3.58 -6.70 9.65
C GLN A 73 -4.62 -6.42 8.57
N LYS A 74 -4.93 -5.14 8.32
CA LYS A 74 -5.77 -4.75 7.18
C LYS A 74 -5.19 -5.25 5.86
N HIS A 75 -3.88 -5.11 5.67
CA HIS A 75 -3.21 -5.59 4.47
C HIS A 75 -3.30 -7.11 4.33
N ARG A 76 -3.06 -7.88 5.39
CA ARG A 76 -3.21 -9.34 5.42
C ARG A 76 -4.65 -9.77 5.09
N LYS A 77 -5.66 -9.11 5.68
CA LYS A 77 -7.07 -9.42 5.39
C LYS A 77 -7.43 -9.13 3.93
N ALA A 78 -6.94 -8.03 3.37
CA ALA A 78 -7.13 -7.74 1.96
C ALA A 78 -6.43 -8.77 1.06
N GLN A 79 -5.25 -9.25 1.44
CA GLN A 79 -4.53 -10.30 0.73
C GLN A 79 -5.33 -11.61 0.74
N GLU A 80 -5.87 -12.02 1.89
CA GLU A 80 -6.74 -13.19 2.03
C GLU A 80 -7.95 -13.11 1.09
N LEU A 81 -8.64 -11.95 1.06
CA LEU A 81 -9.80 -11.73 0.19
C LEU A 81 -9.43 -11.80 -1.30
N MET A 82 -8.27 -11.25 -1.69
CA MET A 82 -7.79 -11.33 -3.07
C MET A 82 -7.36 -12.75 -3.46
N GLN A 83 -6.74 -13.50 -2.56
CA GLN A 83 -6.38 -14.90 -2.79
C GLN A 83 -7.63 -15.75 -2.99
N ALA A 84 -8.62 -15.65 -2.08
CA ALA A 84 -9.90 -16.34 -2.21
C ALA A 84 -10.63 -15.98 -3.52
N PHE A 85 -10.53 -14.72 -3.96
CA PHE A 85 -11.06 -14.28 -5.24
C PHE A 85 -10.35 -14.95 -6.43
N ASN A 86 -9.02 -14.93 -6.46
CA ASN A 86 -8.23 -15.52 -7.54
C ASN A 86 -8.46 -17.04 -7.63
N GLU A 87 -8.57 -17.73 -6.49
CA GLU A 87 -8.87 -19.16 -6.43
C GLU A 87 -10.27 -19.48 -6.97
N LYS A 88 -11.27 -18.66 -6.63
CA LYS A 88 -12.66 -18.85 -7.10
C LYS A 88 -12.83 -18.46 -8.57
N PHE A 89 -12.03 -17.53 -9.08
CA PHE A 89 -12.13 -17.00 -10.44
C PHE A 89 -10.77 -17.03 -11.16
N PRO A 90 -10.22 -18.22 -11.47
CA PRO A 90 -8.89 -18.36 -12.09
C PRO A 90 -8.79 -17.73 -13.49
N GLU A 91 -9.93 -17.56 -14.18
CA GLU A 91 -10.02 -16.91 -15.49
C GLU A 91 -10.09 -15.37 -15.40
N ALA A 92 -10.23 -14.81 -14.20
CA ALA A 92 -10.19 -13.37 -13.99
C ALA A 92 -8.74 -12.86 -13.96
N LEU A 93 -8.57 -11.55 -14.13
CA LEU A 93 -7.26 -10.92 -13.94
C LEU A 93 -6.76 -11.16 -12.51
N ASN A 94 -5.49 -11.53 -12.38
CA ASN A 94 -4.86 -11.82 -11.10
C ASN A 94 -4.82 -10.57 -10.20
N MET A 95 -5.27 -10.68 -8.95
CA MET A 95 -5.29 -9.59 -7.99
C MET A 95 -4.24 -9.84 -6.91
N SER A 96 -3.26 -8.95 -6.76
CA SER A 96 -2.18 -9.10 -5.80
C SER A 96 -1.90 -7.82 -5.01
N LEU A 97 -1.25 -7.97 -3.85
CA LEU A 97 -0.74 -6.86 -3.04
C LEU A 97 0.79 -6.79 -3.08
N THR A 98 1.32 -5.59 -2.85
CA THR A 98 2.74 -5.37 -2.54
C THR A 98 3.14 -6.08 -1.26
N TRP A 99 4.40 -6.49 -1.17
CA TRP A 99 4.94 -6.95 0.11
C TRP A 99 5.05 -5.77 1.09
N VAL A 100 4.75 -6.05 2.36
CA VAL A 100 4.76 -5.07 3.44
C VAL A 100 5.31 -5.68 4.73
N THR A 101 6.02 -4.87 5.51
CA THR A 101 6.38 -5.14 6.90
C THR A 101 6.40 -3.84 7.71
N LYS A 102 6.70 -3.92 9.02
CA LYS A 102 7.01 -2.76 9.85
C LYS A 102 8.46 -2.82 10.30
N SER A 103 9.01 -1.65 10.60
CA SER A 103 10.29 -1.52 11.29
C SER A 103 10.27 -0.27 12.18
N THR A 104 11.36 -0.04 12.87
CA THR A 104 11.57 1.07 13.78
C THR A 104 12.75 1.89 13.29
N ILE A 105 12.61 3.22 13.26
CA ILE A 105 13.69 4.12 12.85
C ILE A 105 14.85 4.01 13.85
N GLU A 106 16.04 3.68 13.34
CA GLU A 106 17.28 3.66 14.11
C GLU A 106 17.88 5.06 14.16
N ASN A 107 18.03 5.69 13.00
CA ASN A 107 18.61 7.02 12.85
C ASN A 107 17.89 7.82 11.77
N ALA A 108 17.69 9.11 12.03
CA ALA A 108 17.06 10.03 11.08
C ALA A 108 17.76 11.40 11.05
N ALA A 109 18.24 11.84 9.88
CA ALA A 109 18.84 13.17 9.74
C ALA A 109 17.80 14.28 9.49
N PHE A 110 18.21 15.51 9.79
CA PHE A 110 17.33 16.58 10.25
C PHE A 110 16.87 17.63 9.21
N PHE A 111 16.75 17.29 7.93
CA PHE A 111 16.56 18.30 6.87
C PHE A 111 15.14 18.33 6.27
N HIS A 112 14.11 18.68 7.04
CA HIS A 112 12.73 18.86 6.53
C HIS A 112 11.91 19.97 7.16
N LYS A 113 11.06 20.62 6.36
CA LYS A 113 9.94 21.46 6.82
C LYS A 113 8.79 20.56 7.32
N GLY A 114 8.28 20.83 8.53
CA GLY A 114 7.18 20.08 9.16
C GLY A 114 7.65 19.06 10.21
N ARG A 115 6.80 18.08 10.54
CA ARG A 115 7.15 17.04 11.54
C ARG A 115 8.41 16.29 11.10
N ARG A 116 9.40 16.25 11.99
CA ARG A 116 10.63 15.48 11.88
C ARG A 116 10.38 14.02 12.26
N LEU A 117 11.05 13.11 11.55
CA LEU A 117 11.14 11.71 11.97
C LEU A 117 11.94 11.65 13.27
N LYS A 118 11.57 10.71 14.15
CA LYS A 118 12.26 10.48 15.42
C LYS A 118 12.81 9.07 15.42
N GLU A 119 13.96 8.90 16.08
CA GLU A 119 14.45 7.58 16.47
C GLU A 119 13.36 6.86 17.28
N ASN A 120 13.33 5.53 17.18
CA ASN A 120 12.34 4.66 17.79
C ASN A 120 10.88 4.84 17.30
N GLU A 121 10.65 5.69 16.29
CA GLU A 121 9.36 5.77 15.63
C GLU A 121 9.12 4.53 14.76
N HIS A 122 7.92 3.96 14.82
CA HIS A 122 7.56 2.84 13.95
C HIS A 122 7.14 3.33 12.57
N VAL A 123 7.62 2.64 11.55
CA VAL A 123 7.34 2.92 10.14
C VAL A 123 6.86 1.65 9.45
N ILE A 124 6.18 1.85 8.33
CA ILE A 124 5.80 0.78 7.42
C ILE A 124 6.83 0.72 6.31
N VAL A 125 7.33 -0.48 6.00
CA VAL A 125 8.19 -0.74 4.85
C VAL A 125 7.40 -1.49 3.81
N GLU A 126 7.41 -1.02 2.58
CA GLU A 126 6.61 -1.59 1.50
C GLU A 126 7.43 -1.68 0.21
N GLU A 127 7.18 -2.69 -0.59
CA GLU A 127 7.67 -2.74 -1.96
C GLU A 127 7.19 -1.56 -2.80
N ILE A 128 8.08 -0.99 -3.61
CA ILE A 128 7.74 0.09 -4.54
C ILE A 128 7.07 -0.49 -5.79
N ILE A 129 5.94 0.10 -6.20
CA ILE A 129 5.35 -0.18 -7.51
C ILE A 129 6.02 0.75 -8.54
N THR A 130 6.81 0.18 -9.44
CA THR A 130 7.55 0.95 -10.46
C THR A 130 6.74 1.25 -11.71
N ASP A 131 5.70 0.46 -11.97
CA ASP A 131 4.77 0.66 -13.07
C ASP A 131 3.90 1.92 -12.90
N LYS A 132 3.10 2.24 -13.92
CA LYS A 132 2.22 3.42 -13.92
C LYS A 132 1.18 3.34 -12.80
N PHE A 133 1.52 3.97 -11.67
CA PHE A 133 0.69 4.04 -10.49
C PHE A 133 -0.57 4.89 -10.73
N LYS A 134 -1.73 4.37 -10.33
CA LYS A 134 -2.99 5.12 -10.34
C LYS A 134 -4.00 4.55 -9.35
N TYR A 135 -5.01 5.36 -9.05
CA TYR A 135 -6.24 4.90 -8.42
C TYR A 135 -7.13 4.25 -9.49
N PHE A 136 -7.59 3.03 -9.23
CA PHE A 136 -8.57 2.34 -10.07
C PHE A 136 -9.99 2.60 -9.56
N VAL A 137 -10.15 2.61 -8.24
CA VAL A 137 -11.36 3.01 -7.52
C VAL A 137 -10.95 3.72 -6.23
N ASP A 138 -11.75 4.67 -5.78
CA ASP A 138 -11.53 5.35 -4.49
C ASP A 138 -12.10 4.51 -3.31
N PRO A 139 -11.96 4.96 -2.05
CA PRO A 139 -12.51 4.25 -0.90
C PRO A 139 -14.02 4.01 -0.96
N HIS A 140 -14.80 4.87 -1.60
CA HIS A 140 -16.25 4.72 -1.78
C HIS A 140 -16.60 4.02 -3.09
N PHE A 141 -15.60 3.39 -3.73
CA PHE A 141 -15.73 2.71 -5.00
C PHE A 141 -16.14 3.63 -6.17
N ARG A 142 -15.98 4.96 -6.02
CA ARG A 142 -16.21 5.92 -7.09
C ARG A 142 -15.14 5.78 -8.15
N ARG A 143 -15.58 6.05 -9.38
CA ARG A 143 -14.80 5.84 -10.59
C ARG A 143 -14.00 7.09 -10.96
N LEU A 144 -12.75 6.89 -11.35
CA LEU A 144 -11.98 7.88 -12.11
C LEU A 144 -11.97 7.57 -13.63
N GLY A 145 -12.76 6.58 -14.07
CA GLY A 145 -12.86 6.11 -15.46
C GLY A 145 -13.65 4.80 -15.58
N LYS A 146 -13.53 4.06 -16.69
CA LYS A 146 -14.17 2.73 -16.82
C LYS A 146 -13.48 1.72 -15.89
N THR A 147 -14.16 1.31 -14.83
CA THR A 147 -13.67 0.27 -13.92
C THR A 147 -13.70 -1.09 -14.61
N PRO A 148 -12.59 -1.86 -14.60
CA PRO A 148 -12.58 -3.24 -15.08
C PRO A 148 -13.66 -4.08 -14.39
N LYS A 149 -14.32 -4.97 -15.15
CA LYS A 149 -15.37 -5.85 -14.64
C LYS A 149 -14.89 -6.67 -13.44
N ASP A 150 -13.64 -7.14 -13.47
CA ASP A 150 -13.07 -7.96 -12.40
C ASP A 150 -12.93 -7.21 -11.08
N LEU A 151 -12.69 -5.89 -11.11
CA LEU A 151 -12.66 -5.08 -9.88
C LEU A 151 -14.07 -4.90 -9.30
N GLN A 152 -15.08 -4.74 -10.17
CA GLN A 152 -16.49 -4.71 -9.73
C GLN A 152 -16.86 -6.05 -9.07
N THR A 153 -16.46 -7.17 -9.68
CA THR A 153 -16.68 -8.50 -9.13
C THR A 153 -15.91 -8.70 -7.82
N LEU A 154 -14.64 -8.28 -7.71
CA LEU A 154 -13.83 -8.41 -6.49
C LEU A 154 -14.45 -7.67 -5.31
N MET A 155 -14.91 -6.44 -5.52
CA MET A 155 -15.56 -5.65 -4.48
C MET A 155 -16.82 -6.36 -3.96
N HIS A 156 -17.75 -6.74 -4.85
CA HIS A 156 -18.96 -7.44 -4.44
C HIS A 156 -18.65 -8.82 -3.85
N PHE A 157 -17.67 -9.54 -4.40
CA PHE A 157 -17.21 -10.81 -3.89
C PHE A 157 -16.75 -10.71 -2.45
N SER A 158 -15.95 -9.69 -2.09
CA SER A 158 -15.47 -9.53 -0.72
C SER A 158 -16.60 -9.39 0.30
N TYR A 159 -17.71 -8.75 -0.10
CA TYR A 159 -18.91 -8.64 0.73
C TYR A 159 -19.66 -9.96 0.85
N ASP A 160 -19.92 -10.61 -0.27
CA ASP A 160 -20.61 -11.91 -0.31
C ASP A 160 -19.84 -13.00 0.44
N PHE A 161 -18.53 -13.11 0.16
CA PHE A 161 -17.63 -14.09 0.75
C PHE A 161 -17.51 -13.95 2.26
N THR A 162 -17.65 -12.73 2.79
CA THR A 162 -17.60 -12.47 4.23
C THR A 162 -18.97 -12.47 4.88
N GLY A 163 -20.03 -12.92 4.20
CA GLY A 163 -21.39 -12.94 4.75
C GLY A 163 -21.92 -11.55 5.07
N GLY A 164 -21.58 -10.57 4.23
CA GLY A 164 -21.99 -9.17 4.38
C GLY A 164 -21.20 -8.37 5.42
N GLN A 165 -20.06 -8.88 5.90
CA GLN A 165 -19.34 -8.22 7.01
C GLN A 165 -18.36 -7.14 6.56
N MET A 166 -17.81 -7.22 5.35
CA MET A 166 -16.84 -6.23 4.87
C MET A 166 -16.76 -6.13 3.36
N VAL A 167 -16.31 -4.98 2.86
CA VAL A 167 -16.08 -4.74 1.44
C VAL A 167 -14.67 -4.19 1.21
N LEU A 168 -14.04 -4.69 0.15
CA LEU A 168 -12.73 -4.26 -0.31
C LEU A 168 -12.86 -3.14 -1.35
N SER A 169 -12.22 -2.00 -1.09
CA SER A 169 -12.29 -0.78 -1.91
C SER A 169 -10.95 -0.03 -1.92
N GLY A 170 -10.93 1.21 -2.45
CA GLY A 170 -9.74 2.05 -2.43
C GLY A 170 -8.55 1.45 -3.18
N LEU A 171 -8.82 0.68 -4.24
CA LEU A 171 -7.80 -0.06 -4.99
C LEU A 171 -6.96 0.92 -5.81
N LYS A 172 -5.68 1.02 -5.43
CA LYS A 172 -4.67 1.84 -6.10
C LYS A 172 -3.38 1.05 -6.25
N GLY A 173 -2.65 1.29 -7.32
CA GLY A 173 -1.47 0.53 -7.66
C GLY A 173 -1.21 0.59 -9.15
N ALA A 174 -0.79 -0.52 -9.74
CA ALA A 174 -0.55 -0.61 -11.17
C ALA A 174 -1.21 -1.84 -11.79
N ARG A 175 -1.38 -1.77 -13.12
CA ARG A 175 -1.79 -2.90 -13.94
C ARG A 175 -0.52 -3.64 -14.37
N THR A 176 -0.50 -4.94 -14.17
CA THR A 176 0.58 -5.85 -14.61
C THR A 176 0.17 -6.54 -15.91
N SER A 177 1.03 -7.40 -16.45
CA SER A 177 0.72 -8.22 -17.62
C SER A 177 -0.40 -9.23 -17.36
N ASP A 178 -0.48 -9.75 -16.13
CA ASP A 178 -1.39 -10.81 -15.69
C ASP A 178 -2.58 -10.30 -14.85
N GLY A 179 -2.57 -9.03 -14.44
CA GLY A 179 -3.68 -8.44 -13.71
C GLY A 179 -3.34 -7.13 -13.02
N PHE A 180 -3.42 -7.10 -11.69
CA PHE A 180 -3.24 -5.90 -10.89
C PHE A 180 -2.38 -6.16 -9.67
N ARG A 181 -1.61 -5.13 -9.34
CA ARG A 181 -0.80 -5.08 -8.13
C ARG A 181 -1.14 -3.83 -7.34
N PHE A 182 -1.72 -4.00 -6.16
CA PHE A 182 -2.23 -2.91 -5.33
C PHE A 182 -1.39 -2.65 -4.09
N THR A 183 -1.59 -1.46 -3.51
CA THR A 183 -0.99 -1.01 -2.25
C THR A 183 -2.07 -0.51 -1.29
N PHE A 184 -2.03 -0.97 -0.04
CA PHE A 184 -2.91 -0.55 1.07
C PHE A 184 -4.35 -0.24 0.65
N PRO A 185 -5.12 -1.27 0.26
CA PRO A 185 -6.54 -1.10 -0.04
C PRO A 185 -7.29 -0.62 1.21
N THR A 186 -8.49 -0.09 0.98
CA THR A 186 -9.43 0.24 2.06
C THR A 186 -10.34 -0.96 2.27
N ILE A 187 -10.64 -1.27 3.54
CA ILE A 187 -11.71 -2.19 3.90
C ILE A 187 -12.73 -1.36 4.65
N HIS A 188 -13.99 -1.45 4.25
CA HIS A 188 -15.09 -1.03 5.10
C HIS A 188 -15.72 -2.25 5.73
N SER A 189 -15.89 -2.28 7.05
CA SER A 189 -16.52 -3.40 7.76
C SER A 189 -17.67 -2.93 8.62
N MET A 190 -18.60 -3.83 8.96
CA MET A 190 -19.75 -3.49 9.81
C MET A 190 -19.34 -2.87 11.15
N ASN A 191 -18.16 -3.21 11.69
CA ASN A 191 -17.64 -2.69 12.95
C ASN A 191 -16.68 -1.49 12.83
N GLY A 192 -16.29 -1.07 11.62
CA GLY A 192 -15.35 0.05 11.45
C GLY A 192 -13.91 -0.25 11.90
N GLY A 193 -13.51 -1.53 11.90
CA GLY A 193 -12.27 -2.02 12.54
C GLY A 193 -10.98 -1.79 11.75
N PHE A 194 -11.05 -1.41 10.47
CA PHE A 194 -9.88 -1.36 9.59
C PHE A 194 -9.21 0.02 9.47
N GLY A 195 -9.28 0.79 10.56
CA GLY A 195 -8.58 2.07 10.74
C GLY A 195 -9.34 3.30 10.24
N GLU A 196 -8.67 4.45 10.18
CA GLU A 196 -9.32 5.77 10.00
C GLU A 196 -10.13 5.93 8.71
N LYS A 197 -9.86 5.10 7.70
CA LYS A 197 -10.57 5.11 6.42
C LYS A 197 -11.74 4.14 6.38
N ASP A 198 -11.90 3.29 7.38
CA ASP A 198 -13.05 2.43 7.52
C ASP A 198 -14.25 3.27 7.96
N GLU A 199 -15.19 3.50 7.04
CA GLU A 199 -16.40 4.28 7.32
C GLU A 199 -17.57 3.42 7.82
N GLY A 200 -17.30 2.17 8.19
CA GLY A 200 -18.31 1.26 8.70
C GLY A 200 -19.28 0.80 7.61
N GLU A 201 -20.50 0.50 8.04
CA GLU A 201 -21.66 0.22 7.19
C GLU A 201 -21.92 1.32 6.15
N ARG A 202 -21.81 2.59 6.53
CA ARG A 202 -21.94 3.71 5.58
C ARG A 202 -20.91 3.65 4.45
N GLY A 203 -19.70 3.16 4.74
CA GLY A 203 -18.69 2.93 3.72
C GLY A 203 -19.10 1.83 2.75
N ILE A 204 -19.67 0.75 3.28
CA ILE A 204 -20.22 -0.38 2.51
C ILE A 204 -21.34 0.10 1.59
N GLU A 205 -22.34 0.79 2.13
CA GLU A 205 -23.47 1.35 1.36
C GLU A 205 -22.99 2.16 0.17
N LYS A 206 -22.08 3.12 0.40
CA LYS A 206 -21.50 3.94 -0.66
C LYS A 206 -20.75 3.14 -1.73
N CYS A 207 -20.05 2.07 -1.35
CA CYS A 207 -19.43 1.18 -2.33
C CYS A 207 -20.49 0.55 -3.23
N PHE A 208 -21.62 0.12 -2.66
CA PHE A 208 -22.73 -0.47 -3.41
C PHE A 208 -23.55 0.54 -4.23
N GLU A 209 -23.67 1.79 -3.79
CA GLU A 209 -24.23 2.89 -4.60
C GLU A 209 -23.45 3.10 -5.91
N ASN A 210 -22.13 2.91 -5.87
CA ASN A 210 -21.23 3.09 -7.01
C ASN A 210 -20.94 1.78 -7.78
N HIS A 211 -21.41 0.66 -7.26
CA HIS A 211 -21.29 -0.65 -7.87
C HIS A 211 -22.29 -0.83 -9.01
N VAL A 212 -21.85 -1.50 -10.07
CA VAL A 212 -22.77 -2.02 -11.09
C VAL A 212 -22.57 -3.52 -11.17
N CYS A 213 -23.58 -4.25 -10.69
CA CYS A 213 -23.59 -5.70 -10.78
C CYS A 213 -23.37 -6.14 -12.23
N ASN A 214 -22.61 -7.21 -12.39
CA ASN A 214 -22.47 -7.90 -13.66
C ASN A 214 -23.03 -9.33 -13.54
N ALA A 215 -23.03 -10.09 -14.63
CA ALA A 215 -23.61 -11.43 -14.66
C ALA A 215 -23.05 -12.38 -13.59
N VAL A 216 -21.81 -12.18 -13.12
CA VAL A 216 -21.18 -13.01 -12.09
C VAL A 216 -21.77 -12.73 -10.70
N CYS A 217 -21.97 -11.46 -10.35
CA CYS A 217 -22.32 -11.04 -9.00
C CYS A 217 -23.80 -10.65 -8.81
N ALA A 218 -24.62 -10.77 -9.86
CA ALA A 218 -26.02 -10.33 -9.84
C ALA A 218 -26.90 -10.99 -8.76
N ARG A 219 -26.49 -12.15 -8.22
CA ARG A 219 -27.25 -12.93 -7.22
C ARG A 219 -26.60 -12.98 -5.84
N TRP A 220 -25.53 -12.22 -5.62
CA TRP A 220 -24.80 -12.21 -4.36
C TRP A 220 -25.45 -11.29 -3.33
N LEU A 221 -25.07 -11.45 -2.07
CA LEU A 221 -25.52 -10.61 -0.96
C LEU A 221 -25.30 -9.13 -1.26
N ARG A 222 -26.24 -8.28 -0.85
CA ARG A 222 -26.15 -6.82 -0.94
C ARG A 222 -26.57 -6.23 0.41
N PRO A 223 -26.16 -5.01 0.76
CA PRO A 223 -26.74 -4.31 1.90
C PRO A 223 -28.25 -4.20 1.68
N ASP A 224 -29.05 -4.69 2.63
CA ASP A 224 -30.51 -4.61 2.55
C ASP A 224 -30.92 -3.13 2.56
N SER A 225 -31.86 -2.75 1.69
CA SER A 225 -32.34 -1.37 1.63
C SER A 225 -33.22 -0.97 2.82
N ASP A 226 -33.70 -1.95 3.60
CA ASP A 226 -34.82 -1.78 4.53
C ASP A 226 -34.44 -1.90 6.01
N THR A 227 -33.18 -2.20 6.34
CA THR A 227 -32.69 -2.12 7.71
C THR A 227 -32.32 -0.68 8.04
N VAL A 228 -33.17 0.01 8.80
CA VAL A 228 -32.86 1.34 9.34
C VAL A 228 -31.74 1.20 10.37
N VAL A 229 -30.54 1.70 10.03
CA VAL A 229 -29.33 1.53 10.85
C VAL A 229 -29.22 2.66 11.87
N GLU A 230 -29.21 2.29 13.15
CA GLU A 230 -28.78 3.17 14.24
C GLU A 230 -27.26 3.38 14.15
N GLN A 231 -26.82 4.62 13.94
CA GLN A 231 -25.40 4.94 13.79
C GLN A 231 -24.64 4.60 15.07
N ARG A 232 -23.83 3.52 15.04
CA ARG A 232 -22.87 3.27 16.12
C ARG A 232 -21.81 4.38 16.12
N PRO A 233 -21.47 4.96 17.29
CA PRO A 233 -20.39 5.93 17.38
C PRO A 233 -19.11 5.35 16.81
N ARG A 234 -18.45 6.12 15.93
CA ARG A 234 -17.15 5.71 15.37
C ARG A 234 -16.19 5.47 16.52
N ALA A 235 -15.64 4.26 16.61
CA ALA A 235 -14.58 3.99 17.56
C ALA A 235 -13.40 4.95 17.24
N PRO A 236 -12.94 5.79 18.20
CA PRO A 236 -11.85 6.71 17.96
C PRO A 236 -10.56 5.93 17.77
N SER A 237 -10.17 5.63 16.52
CA SER A 237 -8.98 4.82 16.16
C SER A 237 -8.66 3.81 17.25
N ALA A 238 -9.65 2.99 17.61
CA ALA A 238 -9.50 2.13 18.77
C ALA A 238 -8.29 1.22 18.52
N PRO A 239 -7.46 0.94 19.55
CA PRO A 239 -6.55 -0.18 19.45
C PRO A 239 -7.42 -1.38 19.08
N TYR A 240 -7.12 -1.94 17.92
CA TYR A 240 -7.70 -3.17 17.44
C TYR A 240 -7.67 -4.18 18.58
N ASP A 241 -8.82 -4.73 18.93
CA ASP A 241 -8.94 -5.86 19.84
C ASP A 241 -8.77 -7.14 19.03
N PRO A 242 -7.65 -7.87 19.16
CA PRO A 242 -7.41 -9.11 18.42
C PRO A 242 -8.43 -10.21 18.73
N GLU A 243 -9.11 -10.15 19.88
CA GLU A 243 -10.05 -11.19 20.32
C GLU A 243 -11.36 -11.19 19.50
N MET A 244 -11.64 -10.12 18.75
CA MET A 244 -12.85 -10.01 17.91
C MET A 244 -12.83 -10.87 16.62
N LEU A 245 -11.72 -11.56 16.31
CA LEU A 245 -11.66 -12.52 15.20
C LEU A 245 -11.89 -13.99 15.63
N ASP A 246 -11.84 -14.30 16.92
CA ASP A 246 -11.91 -15.68 17.44
C ASP A 246 -13.35 -16.17 17.72
N GLY A 247 -14.36 -15.45 17.22
CA GLY A 247 -15.78 -15.72 17.48
C GLY A 247 -16.49 -16.72 16.56
N PHE A 248 -15.79 -17.57 15.79
CA PHE A 248 -16.43 -18.63 15.01
C PHE A 248 -16.35 -19.98 15.74
N PRO A 249 -17.47 -20.69 15.98
CA PRO A 249 -17.46 -21.93 16.76
C PRO A 249 -16.76 -23.06 15.98
N GLY A 250 -15.65 -23.60 16.51
CA GLY A 250 -15.01 -24.76 15.87
C GLY A 250 -13.71 -25.33 16.47
N TYR A 251 -12.95 -24.63 17.33
CA TYR A 251 -11.70 -25.18 17.89
C TYR A 251 -11.47 -24.78 19.36
N PRO A 252 -10.97 -25.70 20.22
CA PRO A 252 -10.72 -25.39 21.62
C PRO A 252 -9.45 -24.55 21.81
N PRO A 253 -9.49 -23.51 22.65
CA PRO A 253 -8.30 -22.70 22.96
C PRO A 253 -7.33 -23.44 23.89
N PRO A 254 -6.01 -23.23 23.77
CA PRO A 254 -5.06 -23.66 24.77
C PRO A 254 -5.12 -22.75 26.02
N TYR A 255 -5.12 -23.41 27.18
CA TYR A 255 -5.14 -22.81 28.53
C TYR A 255 -4.06 -21.74 28.72
N THR A 256 -4.45 -20.58 29.28
CA THR A 256 -3.57 -19.77 30.15
C THR A 256 -4.36 -19.17 31.33
N PRO A 257 -3.75 -19.07 32.53
CA PRO A 257 -4.43 -18.65 33.77
C PRO A 257 -4.59 -17.13 33.92
N SER A 258 -5.60 -16.77 34.71
CA SER A 258 -6.16 -15.42 34.95
C SER A 258 -5.27 -14.50 35.83
N PRO A 259 -5.48 -13.16 35.79
CA PRO A 259 -4.53 -12.14 36.23
C PRO A 259 -4.86 -11.50 37.59
N GLU A 260 -3.88 -10.80 38.17
CA GLU A 260 -4.10 -9.87 39.29
C GLU A 260 -4.19 -8.40 38.83
N VAL A 261 -5.00 -7.67 39.59
CA VAL A 261 -5.71 -6.41 39.30
C VAL A 261 -4.92 -5.20 39.79
N PHE A 262 -4.97 -4.07 39.06
CA PHE A 262 -4.87 -2.73 39.67
C PHE A 262 -5.77 -1.69 38.96
N PRO A 263 -6.34 -0.70 39.71
CA PRO A 263 -7.48 0.10 39.26
C PRO A 263 -7.15 1.47 38.65
N ASP A 264 -8.08 1.85 37.76
CA ASP A 264 -8.58 3.15 37.31
C ASP A 264 -7.86 4.47 37.65
N THR A 265 -7.68 5.30 36.62
CA THR A 265 -7.84 6.75 36.75
C THR A 265 -8.41 7.39 35.48
N LYS A 266 -9.54 8.08 35.63
CA LYS A 266 -10.28 8.84 34.60
C LYS A 266 -9.63 10.20 34.34
N LEU A 267 -9.57 10.63 33.08
CA LEU A 267 -9.49 12.06 32.71
C LEU A 267 -10.35 12.37 31.47
N ASN A 268 -11.30 13.29 31.67
CA ASN A 268 -12.15 13.93 30.67
C ASN A 268 -11.38 15.03 29.95
N PHE A 269 -11.56 15.20 28.62
CA PHE A 269 -11.51 16.53 27.99
C PHE A 269 -12.42 16.62 26.76
N SER A 270 -13.10 17.77 26.71
CA SER A 270 -14.15 18.20 25.80
C SER A 270 -13.63 18.86 24.51
N ASP A 271 -14.40 18.63 23.44
CA ASP A 271 -14.70 19.44 22.24
C ASP A 271 -13.68 20.39 21.59
N GLY A 272 -13.62 20.30 20.24
CA GLY A 272 -13.16 21.40 19.39
C GLY A 272 -12.93 21.00 17.93
N ARG A 273 -13.97 21.15 17.08
CA ARG A 273 -13.96 20.89 15.62
C ARG A 273 -13.14 21.93 14.83
N ILE A 274 -12.46 21.51 13.76
CA ILE A 274 -12.04 22.36 12.62
C ILE A 274 -12.15 21.54 11.30
N PRO A 275 -12.67 22.12 10.19
CA PRO A 275 -13.10 21.39 8.99
C PRO A 275 -11.98 21.07 7.97
N TYR A 276 -12.31 20.12 7.09
CA TYR A 276 -11.48 19.51 6.05
C TYR A 276 -11.27 20.41 4.83
N ASN A 277 -10.03 20.49 4.34
CA ASN A 277 -9.69 20.99 2.99
C ASN A 277 -9.34 19.80 2.07
N VAL A 278 -10.01 19.76 0.92
CA VAL A 278 -9.76 18.84 -0.19
C VAL A 278 -8.53 19.33 -0.96
N TYR A 279 -7.51 18.49 -1.11
CA TYR A 279 -6.38 18.76 -2.00
C TYR A 279 -6.30 17.69 -3.10
N LEU A 280 -6.35 18.16 -4.34
CA LEU A 280 -6.04 17.43 -5.56
C LEU A 280 -4.54 17.06 -5.59
N GLU A 281 -4.22 15.78 -5.70
CA GLU A 281 -2.85 15.31 -5.98
C GLU A 281 -2.50 15.57 -7.45
N GLN A 282 -1.48 16.41 -7.68
CA GLN A 282 -0.84 16.59 -8.98
C GLN A 282 -0.07 15.32 -9.36
N THR A 283 -0.42 14.73 -10.50
CA THR A 283 0.41 13.71 -11.17
C THR A 283 1.64 14.37 -11.79
N PHE A 284 2.85 13.97 -11.38
CA PHE A 284 4.10 14.36 -12.05
C PHE A 284 4.76 13.15 -12.73
N GLN A 285 5.19 13.38 -13.97
CA GLN A 285 5.82 12.42 -14.88
C GLN A 285 7.23 12.06 -14.40
N GLY A 286 7.58 10.78 -14.60
CA GLY A 286 8.75 10.12 -14.01
C GLY A 286 10.09 10.67 -14.48
N GLY A 287 10.99 10.88 -13.52
CA GLY A 287 12.43 10.93 -13.77
C GLY A 287 12.98 9.51 -13.95
N GLN A 288 13.63 9.27 -15.08
CA GLN A 288 14.42 8.06 -15.32
C GLN A 288 15.62 7.99 -14.36
N TRP A 289 15.90 6.78 -13.88
CA TRP A 289 17.09 6.48 -13.09
C TRP A 289 18.16 5.85 -14.00
N PRO A 290 19.45 6.05 -13.71
CA PRO A 290 20.51 5.24 -14.30
C PRO A 290 20.38 3.78 -13.83
N PHE A 291 20.49 2.85 -14.77
CA PHE A 291 20.51 1.41 -14.50
C PHE A 291 21.76 1.02 -13.71
N PRO A 292 21.67 0.18 -12.66
CA PRO A 292 22.84 -0.53 -12.15
C PRO A 292 23.21 -1.68 -13.09
N PRO A 293 24.50 -2.11 -13.11
CA PRO A 293 24.93 -3.20 -13.96
C PRO A 293 24.28 -4.53 -13.54
N ILE A 294 23.88 -5.30 -14.55
CA ILE A 294 23.36 -6.66 -14.40
C ILE A 294 24.55 -7.58 -14.11
N CYS A 295 24.55 -8.22 -12.94
CA CYS A 295 25.47 -9.31 -12.65
C CYS A 295 24.93 -10.59 -13.31
N ASN A 296 25.67 -11.13 -14.28
CA ASN A 296 25.38 -12.46 -14.82
C ASN A 296 25.91 -13.53 -13.85
N ASN A 297 25.03 -14.48 -13.52
CA ASN A 297 25.39 -15.74 -12.89
C ASN A 297 26.19 -16.56 -13.91
N ASN A 298 27.51 -16.49 -13.83
CA ASN A 298 28.42 -17.55 -14.23
C ASN A 298 29.71 -17.32 -13.43
N GLY A 299 29.81 -18.00 -12.30
CA GLY A 299 31.04 -18.06 -11.52
C GLY A 299 32.13 -18.75 -12.33
N GLU A 300 32.95 -17.97 -13.00
CA GLU A 300 34.29 -18.38 -13.44
C GLU A 300 35.27 -17.23 -13.17
N GLU A 301 36.17 -17.45 -12.22
CA GLU A 301 37.40 -16.68 -12.10
C GLU A 301 38.27 -16.97 -13.34
N LYS A 302 38.53 -15.94 -14.15
CA LYS A 302 39.70 -15.89 -15.02
C LYS A 302 40.49 -14.62 -14.75
N THR A 303 41.60 -14.82 -14.06
CA THR A 303 42.75 -13.92 -14.02
C THR A 303 43.37 -13.81 -15.43
N MET A 304 43.60 -12.60 -15.93
CA MET A 304 44.87 -12.19 -16.59
C MET A 304 44.85 -10.72 -17.06
N PHE A 305 45.88 -9.99 -16.62
CA PHE A 305 46.57 -8.81 -17.21
C PHE A 305 45.81 -7.54 -17.67
N SER A 306 45.97 -6.50 -16.84
CA SER A 306 46.58 -5.15 -17.06
C SER A 306 46.28 -4.26 -18.29
N PRO A 307 46.45 -2.91 -18.14
CA PRO A 307 45.63 -1.89 -18.78
C PRO A 307 46.30 -1.17 -19.96
N VAL A 308 45.48 -0.53 -20.81
CA VAL A 308 45.91 0.60 -21.65
C VAL A 308 44.91 1.75 -21.49
N CYS A 309 45.44 2.89 -21.05
CA CYS A 309 44.79 4.20 -20.98
C CYS A 309 44.90 4.97 -22.31
N CYS A 310 44.09 6.04 -22.40
CA CYS A 310 44.02 7.11 -23.42
C CYS A 310 43.30 6.70 -24.72
N GLY A 311 42.19 7.31 -25.13
CA GLY A 311 41.75 8.69 -24.93
C GLY A 311 42.15 9.52 -26.15
N GLN A 312 41.33 9.52 -27.20
CA GLN A 312 41.41 10.49 -28.30
C GLN A 312 40.01 10.93 -28.73
N ASN A 313 39.84 12.25 -28.69
CA ASN A 313 38.77 13.04 -29.27
C ASN A 313 38.57 12.71 -30.75
N ASN A 314 37.34 12.82 -31.25
CA ASN A 314 37.09 13.44 -32.54
C ASN A 314 35.70 14.09 -32.63
N TYR A 315 35.73 15.37 -32.99
CA TYR A 315 34.66 16.20 -33.51
C TYR A 315 34.00 15.57 -34.74
N PHE A 316 32.67 15.64 -34.88
CA PHE A 316 31.93 15.89 -36.13
C PHE A 316 30.53 16.41 -35.74
N ARG A 317 30.25 17.70 -35.91
CA ARG A 317 29.69 18.39 -37.10
C ARG A 317 28.16 18.25 -37.17
N LEU A 318 27.51 19.37 -36.83
CA LEU A 318 26.11 19.70 -37.15
C LEU A 318 25.87 19.60 -38.65
N ASP A 319 24.75 19.03 -39.06
CA ASP A 319 23.96 19.57 -40.17
C ASP A 319 22.47 19.38 -39.92
N SER A 320 21.80 20.52 -39.96
CA SER A 320 20.36 20.76 -40.02
C SER A 320 19.80 20.38 -41.38
N LEU A 321 18.62 19.76 -41.43
CA LEU A 321 17.78 19.80 -42.63
C LEU A 321 16.31 20.06 -42.31
N HIS A 322 15.77 20.94 -43.14
CA HIS A 322 14.48 21.59 -43.10
C HIS A 322 13.30 20.65 -43.44
N LYS A 323 12.16 21.01 -42.84
CA LYS A 323 10.78 21.08 -43.40
C LYS A 323 10.54 20.39 -44.75
N ASN A 324 9.49 19.56 -44.79
CA ASN A 324 8.37 19.84 -45.69
C ASN A 324 7.05 19.28 -45.13
N ARG A 325 6.04 20.15 -45.13
CA ARG A 325 4.61 19.80 -45.13
C ARG A 325 4.26 19.32 -46.53
N ASN A 326 3.35 18.37 -46.63
CA ASN A 326 2.25 18.45 -47.58
C ASN A 326 1.09 17.60 -47.07
N ASP A 327 -0.07 18.24 -47.10
CA ASP A 327 -1.40 17.65 -46.91
C ASP A 327 -1.69 16.66 -48.04
N GLU A 328 -2.44 15.59 -47.74
CA GLU A 328 -3.48 15.11 -48.65
C GLU A 328 -4.54 14.29 -47.90
N VAL A 329 -5.78 14.67 -48.20
CA VAL A 329 -7.07 14.14 -47.75
C VAL A 329 -7.45 12.99 -48.69
N PHE A 330 -8.05 11.90 -48.20
CA PHE A 330 -9.22 11.27 -48.86
C PHE A 330 -9.96 10.30 -47.92
N MET A 331 -11.28 10.33 -48.06
CA MET A 331 -12.32 9.60 -47.35
C MET A 331 -12.51 8.14 -47.83
N ASP A 332 -13.16 7.37 -46.95
CA ASP A 332 -14.12 6.26 -47.17
C ASP A 332 -13.83 5.18 -48.22
N SER A 333 -13.69 3.94 -47.74
CA SER A 333 -14.61 2.83 -48.03
C SER A 333 -14.64 1.85 -46.86
#